data_AF-A0A7W1UH73-F1
#
_entry.id   AF-A0A7W1UH73-F1
#
_cell.length_a   1.000
_cell.length_b   1.000
_cell.length_c   1.000
_cell.angle_alpha   90.00
_cell.angle_beta   90.00
_cell.angle_gamma   90.00
#
_symmetry.space_group_name_H-M   'P 1'
#
loop_
_entity.id
_entity.type
_entity.pdbx_description
1 polymer ?
#
loop_
_entity_poly.entity_id
_entity_poly.type
_entity_poly.pdbx_seq_one_letter_code
_entity_poly.pdbx_strand_id
1 'polypeptide(L)' 'MSRRLKLCCAFLILSLMVLPVICLACPMGKITLKDGSQIYGEIVEMADGKIQVKTLFLEGDPITIKWSEVT' A
#
# COMPACT_ATOMS: atom_id res chain seq x y z
N MET A 1 20.70 37.44 15.27
CA MET A 1 19.83 36.25 15.01
C MET A 1 20.62 34.99 15.36
N SER A 2 20.28 34.33 16.47
CA SER A 2 21.11 33.30 17.11
C SER A 2 21.24 32.04 16.24
N ARG A 3 22.47 31.51 16.09
CA ARG A 3 22.77 30.30 15.27
C ARG A 3 21.93 29.09 15.67
N ARG A 4 21.51 29.03 16.94
CA ARG A 4 20.63 27.99 17.49
C ARG A 4 19.21 28.03 16.91
N LEU A 5 18.69 29.24 16.64
CA LEU A 5 17.36 29.43 16.05
C LEU A 5 17.34 28.94 14.59
N LYS A 6 18.41 29.18 13.84
CA LYS A 6 18.54 28.72 12.45
C LYS A 6 18.62 27.19 12.35
N LEU A 7 19.33 26.54 13.28
CA LEU A 7 19.40 25.07 13.35
C LEU A 7 18.04 24.44 13.68
N CYS A 8 17.31 24.99 14.66
CA CYS A 8 15.97 24.48 15.02
C CYS A 8 14.97 24.62 13.87
N CYS A 9 14.98 25.76 13.16
CA CYS A 9 14.13 25.94 11.98
C CYS A 9 14.47 24.95 10.86
N ALA A 10 15.76 24.71 10.61
CA ALA A 10 16.19 23.73 9.61
C ALA A 10 15.73 22.31 9.96
N PHE A 11 15.83 21.92 11.24
CA PHE A 11 15.41 20.59 11.70
C PHE A 11 13.87 20.42 11.66
N LEU A 12 13.13 21.48 12.00
CA LEU A 12 11.66 21.50 11.89
C LEU A 12 11.19 21.40 10.44
N ILE A 13 11.83 22.12 9.52
CA ILE A 13 11.51 22.05 8.08
C ILE A 13 11.84 20.67 7.52
N LEU A 14 12.98 20.09 7.91
CA LEU A 14 13.36 18.74 7.48
C LEU A 14 12.36 17.72 8.01
N SER A 15 12.02 17.78 9.30
CA SER A 15 10.99 16.94 9.93
C SER A 15 9.64 17.02 9.23
N LEU A 16 9.18 18.22 8.88
CA LEU A 16 7.88 18.45 8.22
C LEU A 16 7.82 17.82 6.82
N MET A 17 8.96 17.70 6.14
CA MET A 17 9.05 17.12 4.79
C MET A 17 9.10 15.59 4.79
N VAL A 18 9.57 14.93 5.85
CA VAL A 18 9.67 13.45 5.90
C VAL A 18 8.38 12.78 6.41
N LEU A 19 7.60 13.48 7.24
CA LEU A 19 6.37 12.96 7.86
C LEU A 19 5.25 12.52 6.89
N PRO A 20 4.98 13.17 5.73
CA PRO A 20 3.82 12.80 4.91
C PRO A 20 4.05 11.56 4.02
N VAL A 21 5.29 11.06 3.89
CA VAL A 21 5.60 9.95 2.98
C VAL A 21 5.14 8.59 3.53
N ILE A 22 5.05 8.46 4.86
CA ILE A 22 4.78 7.17 5.51
C ILE A 22 3.28 6.80 5.44
N CYS A 23 2.39 7.79 5.30
CA CYS A 23 0.94 7.55 5.22
C CYS A 23 0.46 7.06 3.85
N LEU A 24 1.30 7.11 2.80
CA LEU A 24 0.93 6.65 1.45
C LEU A 24 1.22 5.17 1.21
N ALA A 25 1.88 4.48 2.15
CA ALA A 25 1.94 3.03 2.15
C ALA A 25 0.59 2.46 2.60
N CYS A 26 -0.42 2.59 1.74
CA CYS A 26 -1.68 1.88 1.90
C CYS A 26 -1.33 0.38 2.04
N PRO A 27 -1.85 -0.33 3.05
CA PRO A 27 -1.51 -1.73 3.26
C PRO A 27 -2.00 -2.53 2.05
N MET A 28 -1.09 -2.85 1.14
CA MET A 28 -1.39 -3.75 0.04
C MET A 28 -1.62 -5.14 0.62
N GLY A 29 -2.82 -5.67 0.41
CA GLY A 29 -3.13 -7.04 0.73
C GLY A 29 -2.22 -7.97 -0.04
N LYS A 30 -1.68 -8.97 0.64
CA LYS A 30 -0.90 -10.05 0.03
C LYS A 30 -1.78 -11.30 -0.03
N ILE A 31 -1.99 -11.81 -1.23
CA ILE A 31 -2.71 -13.06 -1.48
C ILE A 31 -1.71 -14.08 -2.00
N THR A 32 -1.63 -15.22 -1.33
CA THR A 32 -0.79 -16.35 -1.76
C THR A 32 -1.68 -17.40 -2.38
N LEU A 33 -1.37 -17.76 -3.61
CA LEU A 33 -2.06 -18.80 -4.36
C LEU A 33 -1.41 -20.17 -4.10
N LYS A 34 -2.16 -21.24 -4.34
CA LYS A 34 -1.72 -22.64 -4.16
C LYS A 34 -0.54 -23.05 -5.03
N ASP A 35 -0.37 -22.39 -6.18
CA ASP A 35 0.77 -22.56 -7.08
C ASP A 35 2.05 -21.88 -6.54
N GLY A 36 1.96 -21.16 -5.42
CA GLY A 36 3.04 -20.38 -4.83
C GLY A 36 3.14 -18.95 -5.37
N SER A 37 2.30 -18.57 -6.33
CA SER A 37 2.23 -17.21 -6.86
C SER A 37 1.70 -16.24 -5.81
N GLN A 38 2.18 -14.99 -5.86
CA GLN A 38 1.81 -13.96 -4.89
C GLN A 38 1.21 -12.76 -5.62
N ILE A 39 0.01 -12.37 -5.20
CA ILE A 39 -0.70 -11.22 -5.74
C ILE A 39 -0.73 -10.14 -4.67
N TYR A 40 -0.28 -8.94 -5.06
CA TYR A 40 -0.24 -7.76 -4.20
C TYR A 40 -1.24 -6.74 -4.72
N GLY A 41 -2.20 -6.36 -3.87
CA GLY A 41 -3.25 -5.45 -4.27
C GLY A 41 -4.24 -5.14 -3.14
N GLU A 42 -5.15 -4.23 -3.43
CA GLU A 42 -6.26 -3.92 -2.55
C GLU A 42 -7.39 -4.91 -2.80
N ILE A 43 -7.91 -5.53 -1.75
CA ILE A 43 -9.06 -6.42 -1.85
C ILE A 43 -10.31 -5.55 -1.85
N VAL A 44 -11.00 -5.51 -2.99
CA VAL A 44 -12.18 -4.65 -3.18
C VAL A 44 -13.44 -5.38 -2.71
N GLU A 45 -13.53 -6.68 -2.98
CA GLU A 45 -14.72 -7.47 -2.64
C GLU A 45 -14.36 -8.94 -2.39
N MET A 46 -15.11 -9.57 -1.48
CA MET A 46 -15.12 -11.02 -1.28
C MET A 46 -16.58 -11.50 -1.28
N ALA A 47 -17.00 -12.15 -2.36
CA ALA A 47 -18.36 -12.66 -2.53
C ALA A 47 -18.36 -13.92 -3.42
N ASP A 48 -19.36 -14.79 -3.24
CA ASP A 48 -19.56 -15.99 -4.07
C ASP A 48 -18.33 -16.90 -4.24
N GLY A 49 -17.51 -17.02 -3.20
CA GLY A 49 -16.27 -17.80 -3.25
C GLY A 49 -15.21 -17.22 -4.20
N LYS A 50 -15.28 -15.92 -4.49
CA LYS A 50 -14.32 -15.17 -5.30
C LYS A 50 -13.81 -13.95 -4.52
N ILE A 51 -12.60 -13.53 -4.84
CA ILE A 51 -11.94 -12.31 -4.37
C ILE A 51 -11.73 -11.41 -5.56
N GLN A 52 -12.14 -10.16 -5.46
CA GLN A 52 -11.80 -9.11 -6.40
C GLN A 52 -10.64 -8.28 -5.86
N VAL A 53 -9.56 -8.19 -6.63
CA VAL A 53 -8.31 -7.56 -6.21
C VAL A 53 -7.91 -6.49 -7.22
N LYS A 54 -7.77 -5.26 -6.74
CA LYS A 54 -7.24 -4.16 -7.52
C LYS A 54 -5.72 -4.10 -7.35
N THR A 55 -4.98 -4.28 -8.44
CA THR A 55 -3.51 -4.21 -8.42
C THR A 55 -3.02 -2.83 -8.85
N LEU A 56 -1.81 -2.45 -8.47
CA LEU A 56 -1.23 -1.15 -8.87
C LEU A 56 -0.79 -1.10 -10.33
N PHE A 57 -0.54 -2.27 -10.94
CA PHE A 57 0.04 -2.37 -12.28
C PHE A 57 -1.01 -2.39 -13.39
N LEU A 58 -2.28 -2.61 -13.04
CA LEU A 58 -3.41 -2.65 -13.97
C LEU A 58 -4.33 -1.47 -13.67
N GLU A 59 -4.23 -0.41 -14.47
CA GLU A 59 -5.30 0.58 -14.57
C GLU A 59 -6.50 -0.07 -15.26
N GLY A 60 -7.56 -0.38 -14.50
CA GLY A 60 -8.77 -0.98 -15.04
C GLY A 60 -9.53 -1.84 -14.03
N ASP A 61 -10.22 -2.85 -14.57
CA ASP A 61 -11.08 -3.75 -13.80
C ASP A 61 -10.28 -4.63 -12.81
N PRO A 62 -10.81 -4.87 -11.61
CA PRO A 62 -10.16 -5.70 -10.60
C PRO A 62 -10.02 -7.17 -11.07
N ILE A 63 -8.91 -7.79 -10.67
CA ILE A 63 -8.63 -9.21 -10.95
C ILE A 63 -9.54 -10.06 -10.08
N THR A 64 -10.29 -10.97 -10.71
CA THR A 64 -11.12 -11.94 -9.98
C THR A 64 -10.37 -13.25 -9.76
N ILE A 65 -10.23 -13.66 -8.50
CA ILE A 65 -9.56 -14.89 -8.07
C ILE A 65 -10.58 -15.77 -7.36
N LYS A 66 -10.57 -17.09 -7.60
CA LYS A 66 -11.40 -18.02 -6.81
C LYS A 66 -10.77 -18.22 -5.43
N TRP A 67 -11.58 -18.14 -4.38
CA TRP A 67 -11.16 -18.41 -3.00
C TRP A 67 -10.55 -19.81 -2.85
N SER A 68 -10.99 -20.77 -3.66
CA SER A 68 -10.44 -22.14 -3.69
C SER A 68 -8.97 -22.20 -4.07
N GLU A 69 -8.43 -21.18 -4.73
CA GLU A 69 -7.02 -21.13 -5.16
C GLU A 69 -6.11 -20.44 -4.13
N VAL A 70 -6.70 -19.83 -3.09
CA VAL A 70 -5.96 -19.14 -2.04
C VAL A 70 -5.54 -20.12 -0.95
N THR A 71 -4.34 -19.92 -0.40
CA THR A 71 -3.77 -20.73 0.69
C THR A 71 -3.78 -19.96 2.01
#